data_AF-Q124E0-F1
#
_entry.id   AF-Q124E0-F1
#
_cell.length_a   1.000
_cell.length_b   1.000
_cell.length_c   1.000
_cell.angle_alpha   90.00
_cell.angle_beta   90.00
_cell.angle_gamma   90.00
#
_symmetry.space_group_name_H-M   'P 1'
#
loop_
_entity.id
_entity.type
_entity.pdbx_description
1 polymer ?
#
loop_
_entity_poly.entity_id
_entity_poly.type
_entity_poly.pdbx_seq_one_letter_code
_entity_poly.pdbx_strand_id
1 'polypeptide(L)'
;MKNLPLLRIGFSLVFCSLSAHGQPGREEFAGLSAEQLKTSYLMCDRRANREFLGFADAVFCSHISEALKHQVFDGDFDKLLDWWRAHKLSEPSAVRPQEKPGISSNE
;
A
#
# COMPACT_ATOMS: atom_id res chain seq x y z
N MET A 1 11.34 -30.48 -54.01
CA MET A 1 10.12 -31.32 -54.10
C MET A 1 9.98 -32.03 -52.75
N LYS A 2 9.02 -31.81 -51.87
CA LYS A 2 7.69 -31.19 -51.91
C LYS A 2 7.45 -30.50 -50.57
N ASN A 3 6.90 -29.29 -50.63
CA ASN A 3 6.43 -28.49 -49.51
C ASN A 3 5.25 -29.20 -48.82
N LEU A 4 5.15 -29.11 -47.49
CA LEU A 4 3.92 -29.45 -46.77
C LEU A 4 3.30 -28.15 -46.20
N PRO A 5 2.01 -27.88 -46.47
CA PRO A 5 1.41 -26.56 -46.29
C PRO A 5 0.75 -26.35 -44.91
N LEU A 6 0.76 -25.08 -44.52
CA LEU A 6 -0.34 -24.36 -43.85
C LEU A 6 -1.03 -25.05 -42.66
N LEU A 7 -0.64 -24.66 -41.46
CA LEU A 7 -1.60 -24.45 -40.38
C LEU A 7 -1.69 -22.94 -40.10
N ARG A 8 -2.51 -22.25 -40.89
CA ARG A 8 -2.99 -20.91 -40.57
C ARG A 8 -3.96 -21.00 -39.40
N ILE A 9 -3.44 -20.89 -38.18
CA ILE A 9 -4.28 -20.55 -37.02
C ILE A 9 -4.38 -19.03 -37.00
N GLY A 10 -5.36 -18.51 -37.73
CA GLY A 10 -5.88 -17.18 -37.48
C GLY A 10 -6.66 -17.22 -36.16
N PHE A 11 -6.07 -16.70 -35.09
CA PHE A 11 -6.81 -16.38 -33.88
C PHE A 11 -6.72 -14.87 -33.70
N SER A 12 -7.64 -14.16 -34.35
CA SER A 12 -7.96 -12.78 -33.99
C SER A 12 -8.42 -12.77 -32.53
N LEU A 13 -7.53 -12.38 -31.63
CA LEU A 13 -7.93 -11.83 -30.33
C LEU A 13 -7.61 -10.35 -30.37
N VAL A 14 -8.59 -9.58 -30.85
CA VAL A 14 -8.78 -8.21 -30.39
C VAL A 14 -9.02 -8.31 -28.88
N PHE A 15 -7.94 -8.24 -28.11
CA PHE A 15 -8.03 -7.98 -26.67
C PHE A 15 -8.49 -6.53 -26.53
N CYS A 16 -9.80 -6.33 -26.41
CA CYS A 16 -10.33 -5.12 -25.80
C CYS A 16 -9.81 -5.08 -24.36
N SER A 17 -8.67 -4.43 -24.16
CA SER A 17 -8.16 -4.08 -22.84
C SER A 17 -9.06 -3.01 -22.23
N LEU A 18 -10.24 -3.39 -21.78
CA LEU A 18 -11.02 -2.56 -20.86
C LEU A 18 -10.43 -2.79 -19.47
N SER A 19 -9.53 -1.90 -19.06
CA SER A 19 -9.04 -1.83 -17.69
C SER A 19 -9.18 -0.40 -17.19
N ALA A 20 -10.42 0.05 -17.03
CA ALA A 20 -10.74 1.12 -16.11
C ALA A 20 -11.05 0.50 -14.73
N HIS A 21 -10.08 -0.19 -14.14
CA HIS A 21 -10.13 -0.49 -12.71
C HIS A 21 -9.78 0.82 -11.98
N GLY A 22 -10.78 1.66 -11.75
CA GLY A 22 -10.68 2.72 -10.74
C GLY A 22 -10.27 2.05 -9.44
N GLN A 23 -9.04 2.30 -8.98
CA GLN A 23 -8.52 1.76 -7.74
C GLN A 23 -9.36 2.34 -6.60
N PRO A 24 -10.21 1.55 -5.91
CA PRO A 24 -11.18 2.07 -4.93
C PRO A 24 -10.50 2.82 -3.78
N GLY A 25 -9.22 2.55 -3.49
CA GLY A 25 -8.46 3.30 -2.49
C GLY A 25 -7.97 4.68 -2.94
N ARG A 26 -7.88 5.00 -4.24
CA ARG A 26 -7.37 6.32 -4.66
C ARG A 26 -8.39 7.42 -4.52
N GLU A 27 -9.67 7.10 -4.75
CA GLU A 27 -10.77 8.07 -4.60
C GLU A 27 -11.05 8.37 -3.13
N GLU A 28 -10.92 7.38 -2.24
CA GLU A 28 -11.11 7.53 -0.79
C GLU A 28 -10.20 8.62 -0.18
N PHE A 29 -8.96 8.73 -0.68
CA PHE A 29 -7.96 9.66 -0.15
C PHE A 29 -7.69 10.87 -1.05
N ALA A 30 -8.49 11.10 -2.10
CA ALA A 30 -8.29 12.22 -3.03
C ALA A 30 -8.51 13.60 -2.38
N GLY A 31 -9.22 13.65 -1.25
CA GLY A 31 -9.45 14.90 -0.48
C GLY A 31 -8.41 15.17 0.61
N LEU A 32 -7.44 14.28 0.84
CA LEU A 32 -6.40 14.49 1.85
C LEU A 32 -5.28 15.38 1.31
N SER A 33 -4.73 16.24 2.18
CA SER A 33 -3.52 16.99 1.86
C SER A 33 -2.27 16.09 1.85
N ALA A 34 -1.20 16.56 1.20
CA ALA A 34 0.09 15.88 1.19
C ALA A 34 0.60 15.62 2.62
N GLU A 35 0.46 16.59 3.52
CA GLU A 35 0.85 16.49 4.92
C GLU A 35 0.02 15.45 5.69
N GLN A 36 -1.28 15.36 5.41
CA GLN A 36 -2.15 14.34 6.01
C GLN A 36 -1.76 12.93 5.54
N LEU A 37 -1.48 12.75 4.24
CA LEU A 37 -1.02 11.46 3.70
C LEU A 37 0.33 11.04 4.30
N LYS A 38 1.29 11.95 4.38
CA LYS A 38 2.61 11.70 4.98
C LYS A 38 2.48 11.33 6.46
N THR A 39 1.66 12.05 7.21
CA THR A 39 1.45 11.79 8.65
C THR A 39 0.79 10.43 8.86
N SER A 40 -0.28 10.13 8.13
CA SER A 40 -0.98 8.84 8.20
C SER A 40 -0.06 7.68 7.84
N TYR A 41 0.78 7.83 6.81
CA TYR A 41 1.75 6.82 6.42
C TYR A 41 2.76 6.52 7.53
N LEU A 42 3.34 7.55 8.16
CA LEU A 42 4.28 7.37 9.26
C LEU A 42 3.62 6.75 10.51
N MET A 43 2.34 7.03 10.74
CA MET A 43 1.57 6.35 11.81
C MET A 43 1.38 4.86 11.49
N CYS A 44 1.00 4.54 10.25
CA CYS A 44 0.89 3.16 9.77
C CYS A 44 2.21 2.39 9.89
N ASP A 45 3.31 2.97 9.43
CA ASP A 45 4.65 2.39 9.56
C ASP A 45 5.00 2.12 11.02
N ARG A 46 4.74 3.09 11.92
CA ARG A 46 5.02 2.92 13.35
C ARG A 46 4.22 1.77 13.97
N ARG A 47 2.95 1.62 13.62
CA ARG A 47 2.12 0.52 14.13
C ARG A 47 2.60 -0.83 13.57
N ALA A 48 2.83 -0.91 12.26
CA ALA A 48 3.32 -2.13 11.61
C ALA A 48 4.70 -2.59 12.12
N ASN A 49 5.56 -1.66 12.56
CA ASN A 49 6.85 -2.01 13.18
C ASN A 49 6.74 -2.47 14.65
N ARG A 50 5.58 -2.30 15.30
CA ARG A 50 5.39 -2.65 16.72
C ARG A 50 4.50 -3.88 16.93
N GLU A 51 3.53 -4.09 16.04
CA GLU A 51 2.51 -5.13 16.18
C GLU A 51 2.09 -5.69 14.82
N PHE A 52 1.48 -6.88 14.85
CA PHE A 52 0.72 -7.37 13.71
C PHE A 52 -0.57 -6.56 13.58
N LEU A 53 -0.76 -5.94 12.43
CA LEU A 53 -1.99 -5.22 12.13
C LEU A 53 -3.16 -6.19 11.93
N GLY A 54 -4.33 -5.81 12.44
CA GLY A 54 -5.59 -6.44 12.05
C GLY A 54 -5.88 -6.20 10.56
N PHE A 55 -6.75 -7.02 9.97
CA PHE A 55 -7.05 -6.97 8.54
C PHE A 55 -7.48 -5.56 8.07
N ALA A 56 -8.42 -4.93 8.77
CA ALA A 56 -8.91 -3.59 8.40
C ALA A 56 -7.80 -2.53 8.45
N ASP A 57 -6.94 -2.56 9.47
CA ASP A 57 -5.80 -1.67 9.59
C ASP A 57 -4.78 -1.89 8.47
N ALA A 58 -4.51 -3.15 8.12
CA ALA A 58 -3.60 -3.50 7.03
C ALA A 58 -4.11 -2.99 5.68
N VAL A 59 -5.41 -3.12 5.41
CA VAL A 59 -6.05 -2.58 4.20
C VAL A 59 -5.95 -1.06 4.17
N PHE A 60 -6.33 -0.38 5.26
CA PHE A 60 -6.22 1.07 5.39
C PHE A 60 -4.79 1.56 5.14
N CYS A 61 -3.80 0.97 5.81
CA CYS A 61 -2.40 1.36 5.66
C CYS A 61 -1.85 1.09 4.25
N SER A 62 -2.32 0.04 3.58
CA SER A 62 -1.98 -0.23 2.19
C SER A 62 -2.51 0.86 1.26
N HIS A 63 -3.76 1.31 1.45
CA HIS A 63 -4.32 2.36 0.63
C HIS A 63 -3.70 3.74 0.90
N ILE A 64 -3.35 4.06 2.16
CA ILE A 64 -2.58 5.27 2.48
C ILE A 64 -1.22 5.27 1.77
N SER A 65 -0.52 4.14 1.76
CA SER A 65 0.76 4.00 1.05
C SER A 65 0.61 4.26 -0.46
N GLU A 66 -0.41 3.68 -1.09
CA GLU A 66 -0.68 3.88 -2.52
C GLU A 66 -1.11 5.32 -2.84
N ALA A 67 -1.98 5.91 -2.01
CA ALA A 67 -2.40 7.30 -2.17
C ALA A 67 -1.21 8.26 -2.04
N LEU A 68 -0.36 8.07 -1.01
CA LEU A 68 0.85 8.87 -0.82
C LEU A 68 1.80 8.75 -2.01
N LYS A 69 2.08 7.53 -2.47
CA LYS A 69 2.95 7.26 -3.62
C LYS A 69 2.47 8.01 -4.86
N HIS A 70 1.17 7.91 -5.17
CA HIS A 70 0.62 8.53 -6.37
C HIS A 70 0.43 10.04 -6.28
N GLN A 71 0.03 10.57 -5.14
CA GLN A 71 -0.31 12.00 -5.01
C GLN A 71 0.90 12.88 -4.68
N VAL A 72 1.90 12.35 -3.97
CA VAL A 72 3.04 13.13 -3.49
C VAL A 72 4.33 12.80 -4.24
N PHE A 73 4.47 11.56 -4.71
CA PHE A 73 5.69 11.07 -5.34
C PHE A 73 5.50 10.67 -6.80
N ASP A 74 4.40 11.10 -7.44
CA ASP A 74 4.10 10.83 -8.85
C ASP A 74 4.09 9.34 -9.23
N GLY A 75 3.81 8.45 -8.27
CA GLY A 75 3.85 7.00 -8.45
C GLY A 75 5.25 6.39 -8.26
N ASP A 76 6.27 7.18 -7.99
CA ASP A 76 7.65 6.75 -7.81
C ASP A 76 7.87 6.20 -6.39
N PHE A 77 8.04 4.89 -6.32
CA PHE A 77 8.25 4.19 -5.05
C PHE A 77 9.62 4.51 -4.44
N ASP A 78 10.66 4.73 -5.25
CA ASP A 78 12.00 5.00 -4.74
C ASP A 78 12.04 6.36 -4.04
N LYS A 79 11.37 7.38 -4.61
CA LYS A 79 11.20 8.68 -3.95
C LYS A 79 10.44 8.57 -2.63
N LEU A 80 9.36 7.77 -2.59
CA LEU A 80 8.63 7.53 -1.34
C LEU A 80 9.55 6.88 -0.30
N LEU A 81 10.33 5.88 -0.70
CA LEU A 81 11.20 5.13 0.18
C LEU A 81 12.34 5.99 0.74
N ASP A 82 12.94 6.84 -0.09
CA ASP A 82 13.98 7.77 0.32
C ASP A 82 13.45 8.84 1.27
N TRP A 83 12.26 9.38 0.99
CA TRP A 83 11.58 10.28 1.91
C TRP A 83 11.28 9.59 3.25
N TRP A 84 10.72 8.38 3.24
CA TRP A 84 10.40 7.64 4.45
C TRP A 84 11.64 7.38 5.32
N ARG A 85 12.75 6.95 4.72
CA ARG A 85 14.02 6.73 5.43
C ARG A 85 14.49 7.98 6.17
N ALA A 86 14.30 9.15 5.57
CA ALA A 86 14.67 10.43 6.18
C ALA A 86 13.74 10.85 7.34
N HIS A 87 12.50 10.35 7.40
CA HIS A 87 11.47 10.83 8.34
C HIS A 87 11.06 9.81 9.41
N LYS A 88 11.36 8.51 9.24
CA LYS A 88 10.97 7.49 10.22
C LYS A 88 11.70 7.57 11.56
N LEU A 89 12.82 8.30 11.62
CA LEU A 89 13.70 8.41 12.79
C LEU A 89 13.51 9.69 13.60
N SER A 90 12.68 10.64 13.15
CA SER A 90 12.54 11.95 13.79
C SER A 90 11.71 11.94 15.09
N GLU A 91 11.51 10.78 15.70
CA GLU A 91 10.76 10.63 16.96
C GLU A 91 11.61 9.88 17.99
N PRO A 92 11.73 10.40 19.23
CA PRO A 92 12.52 9.77 20.28
C PRO A 92 11.95 8.38 20.58
N SER A 93 12.69 7.38 20.15
CA SER A 93 12.46 5.97 20.44
C SER A 93 12.63 5.71 21.95
N ALA A 94 11.58 5.92 22.74
CA ALA A 94 11.52 5.44 24.14
C ALA A 94 10.08 5.44 24.68
N VAL A 95 9.26 4.48 24.24
CA VAL A 95 8.14 4.02 25.08
C VAL A 95 8.22 2.50 25.15
N ARG A 96 8.45 2.01 26.37
CA ARG A 96 8.71 0.63 26.79
C ARG A 96 7.56 -0.34 26.45
N PRO A 97 7.80 -1.66 26.46
CA PRO A 97 6.76 -2.67 26.22
C PRO A 97 5.56 -2.51 27.16
N GLN A 98 4.36 -2.58 26.60
CA GLN A 98 3.11 -2.68 27.33
C GLN A 98 3.06 -4.02 28.08
N GLU A 99 3.13 -3.95 29.40
CA GLU A 99 2.80 -5.04 30.30
C GLU A 99 1.30 -5.30 30.20
N LYS A 100 0.90 -6.49 29.74
CA LYS A 100 -0.49 -6.96 29.71
C LYS A 100 -0.95 -7.18 31.16
N PRO A 101 -1.92 -6.43 31.70
CA PRO A 101 -2.47 -6.75 33.01
C PRO A 101 -3.17 -8.11 32.94
N GLY A 102 -2.82 -8.95 33.90
CA GLY A 102 -3.29 -10.32 34.03
C GLY A 102 -4.82 -10.44 34.02
N ILE A 103 -5.24 -11.58 33.47
CA ILE A 103 -6.60 -12.11 33.52
C ILE A 103 -6.99 -12.26 34.99
N SER A 104 -8.05 -11.57 35.44
CA SER A 104 -8.83 -11.99 36.61
C SER A 104 -10.12 -12.62 36.11
N SER A 105 -10.08 -13.94 35.93
CA SER A 105 -11.30 -14.75 35.91
C SER A 105 -11.88 -14.70 37.33
N ASN A 106 -13.06 -14.13 37.48
CA ASN A 106 -13.88 -14.35 38.67
C ASN A 106 -14.95 -15.36 38.28
N GLU A 107 -14.95 -16.44 39.07
CA GLU A 107 -15.93 -17.53 39.29
C GLU A 107 -17.24 -17.52 38.49
#